data_AF-A0A522Z3U5-F1
#
_entry.id   AF-A0A522Z3U5-F1
#
_cell.length_a   1.000
_cell.length_b   1.000
_cell.length_c   1.000
_cell.angle_alpha   90.00
_cell.angle_beta   90.00
_cell.angle_gamma   90.00
#
_symmetry.space_group_name_H-M   'P 1'
#
loop_
_entity.id
_entity.type
_entity.pdbx_description
1 polymer ?
#
loop_
_entity_poly.entity_id
_entity_poly.type
_entity_poly.pdbx_seq_one_letter_code
_entity_poly.pdbx_strand_id
1 'polypeptide(L)'
;MTLADISLEIRKVIFEKYNNPDIRFTNDEIFEILQKNNAIDKSLVIDDMEKYFTDLCDAGLMRNIAQNFTTQYFKLFDDVEKVKCNSCNAESPIGKSESRVCPSCKAAI
;
A
#
# COMPACT_ATOMS: atom_id res chain seq x y z
N MET A 1 -2.92 -13.15 10.00
CA MET A 1 -2.47 -11.93 9.32
C MET A 1 -3.43 -10.82 9.71
N THR A 2 -2.94 -9.76 10.35
CA THR A 2 -3.76 -8.64 10.80
C THR A 2 -4.00 -7.64 9.66
N LEU A 3 -4.97 -6.73 9.82
CA LEU A 3 -5.24 -5.68 8.83
C LEU A 3 -4.00 -4.82 8.53
N ALA A 4 -3.17 -4.56 9.55
CA ALA A 4 -1.95 -3.78 9.42
C ALA A 4 -0.87 -4.49 8.57
N ASP A 5 -0.90 -5.82 8.53
CA ASP A 5 0.09 -6.61 7.80
C ASP A 5 -0.15 -6.52 6.29
N ILE A 6 -1.40 -6.61 5.83
CA ILE A 6 -1.74 -6.57 4.39
C ILE A 6 -1.43 -5.18 3.80
N SER A 7 -1.80 -4.10 4.49
CA SER A 7 -1.46 -2.74 4.04
C SER A 7 0.05 -2.53 3.96
N LEU A 8 0.83 -3.14 4.87
CA LEU A 8 2.28 -3.09 4.82
C LEU A 8 2.85 -3.86 3.61
N GLU A 9 2.30 -5.02 3.29
CA GLU A 9 2.71 -5.78 2.11
C GLU A 9 2.39 -5.02 0.81
N ILE A 10 1.22 -4.37 0.72
CA ILE A 10 0.88 -3.49 -0.42
C ILE A 10 1.92 -2.36 -0.54
N ARG A 11 2.26 -1.69 0.58
CA ARG A 11 3.27 -0.62 0.62
C ARG A 11 4.63 -1.09 0.12
N LYS A 12 5.05 -2.31 0.47
CA LYS A 12 6.31 -2.90 -0.01
C LYS A 12 6.29 -3.12 -1.53
N VAL A 13 5.22 -3.70 -2.06
CA VAL A 13 5.08 -3.90 -3.51
C VAL A 13 5.10 -2.56 -4.26
N ILE A 14 4.39 -1.55 -3.75
CA ILE A 14 4.41 -0.20 -4.30
C ILE A 14 5.83 0.37 -4.31
N PHE A 15 6.53 0.29 -3.18
CA PHE A 15 7.90 0.80 -3.07
C PHE A 15 8.87 0.10 -4.04
N GLU A 16 8.73 -1.21 -4.24
CA GLU A 16 9.66 -1.99 -5.07
C GLU A 16 9.39 -1.89 -6.56
N LYS A 17 8.12 -1.75 -6.97
CA LYS A 17 7.71 -1.85 -8.39
C LYS A 17 7.06 -0.59 -8.94
N TYR A 18 6.44 0.22 -8.08
CA TYR A 18 5.58 1.32 -8.48
C TYR A 18 5.98 2.67 -7.86
N ASN A 19 7.23 2.80 -7.37
CA ASN A 19 7.73 3.99 -6.71
C ASN A 19 8.11 5.12 -7.68
N ASN A 20 7.13 5.55 -8.47
CA ASN A 20 7.23 6.66 -9.40
C ASN A 20 5.84 7.32 -9.54
N PRO A 21 5.68 8.64 -9.30
CA PRO A 21 4.39 9.32 -9.41
C PRO A 21 3.79 9.37 -10.84
N ASP A 22 4.63 9.20 -11.86
CA ASP A 22 4.21 9.30 -13.26
C ASP A 22 3.60 7.99 -13.80
N ILE A 23 3.89 6.86 -13.17
CA ILE A 23 3.33 5.56 -13.55
C ILE A 23 1.99 5.34 -12.86
N ARG A 24 1.10 4.62 -13.55
CA ARG A 24 -0.17 4.13 -13.00
C ARG A 24 -0.03 2.63 -12.73
N PHE A 25 -0.80 2.16 -11.77
CA PHE A 25 -0.91 0.73 -11.45
C PHE A 25 -2.35 0.42 -11.00
N THR A 26 -2.67 -0.86 -10.86
CA THR A 26 -3.99 -1.33 -10.48
C THR A 26 -3.96 -2.15 -9.20
N ASN A 27 -5.10 -2.22 -8.50
CA ASN A 27 -5.27 -3.18 -7.41
C ASN A 27 -5.04 -4.63 -7.88
N ASP A 28 -5.47 -4.98 -9.09
CA ASP A 28 -5.27 -6.31 -9.68
C ASP A 28 -3.79 -6.69 -9.80
N GLU A 29 -2.96 -5.79 -10.34
CA GLU A 29 -1.51 -6.02 -10.45
C GLU A 29 -0.86 -6.24 -9.09
N ILE A 30 -1.20 -5.39 -8.11
CA ILE A 30 -0.69 -5.52 -6.73
C ILE A 30 -1.14 -6.85 -6.12
N PHE A 31 -2.43 -7.18 -6.25
CA PHE A 31 -3.01 -8.41 -5.73
C PHE A 31 -2.34 -9.66 -6.31
N GLU A 32 -2.11 -9.70 -7.62
CA GLU A 32 -1.41 -10.80 -8.29
C GLU A 32 0.01 -10.98 -7.74
N ILE A 33 0.74 -9.88 -7.50
CA ILE A 33 2.08 -9.93 -6.91
C ILE A 33 2.04 -10.46 -5.48
N LEU A 34 1.08 -10.01 -4.67
CA LEU A 34 0.91 -10.46 -3.29
C LEU A 34 0.58 -11.96 -3.23
N GLN A 35 -0.29 -12.46 -4.11
CA GLN A 35 -0.60 -13.89 -4.20
C GLN A 35 0.62 -14.70 -4.63
N LYS A 36 1.37 -14.25 -5.65
CA LYS A 36 2.60 -14.91 -6.13
C LYS A 36 3.66 -15.02 -5.03
N ASN A 37 3.76 -13.99 -4.18
CA ASN A 37 4.72 -13.96 -3.08
C ASN A 37 4.24 -14.74 -1.84
N ASN A 38 3.03 -15.32 -1.85
CA ASN A 38 2.34 -15.85 -0.67
C ASN A 38 2.29 -14.83 0.49
N ALA A 39 2.22 -13.55 0.16
CA ALA A 39 2.15 -12.44 1.12
C ALA A 39 0.73 -12.23 1.68
N ILE A 40 -0.27 -12.87 1.07
CA ILE A 40 -1.67 -12.86 1.50
C ILE A 40 -2.27 -14.27 1.41
N ASP A 41 -3.39 -14.49 2.09
CA ASP A 41 -4.11 -15.76 2.04
C ASP A 41 -4.71 -16.00 0.63
N LYS A 42 -4.56 -17.22 0.12
CA LYS A 42 -5.03 -17.59 -1.24
C LYS A 42 -6.55 -17.66 -1.37
N SER A 43 -7.27 -17.69 -0.25
CA SER A 43 -8.74 -17.63 -0.23
C SER A 43 -9.29 -16.23 -0.45
N LEU A 44 -8.47 -15.19 -0.29
CA LEU A 44 -8.89 -13.81 -0.53
C LEU A 44 -9.16 -13.58 -2.01
N VAL A 45 -10.17 -12.76 -2.29
CA VAL A 45 -10.47 -12.23 -3.62
C VAL A 45 -10.21 -10.72 -3.66
N ILE A 46 -10.22 -10.13 -4.85
CA ILE A 46 -9.94 -8.69 -5.03
C ILE A 46 -10.90 -7.81 -4.22
N ASP A 47 -12.16 -8.22 -4.08
CA ASP A 47 -13.18 -7.50 -3.32
C ASP A 47 -12.84 -7.41 -1.82
N ASP A 48 -12.20 -8.46 -1.25
CA ASP A 48 -11.74 -8.43 0.14
C ASP A 48 -10.63 -7.40 0.36
N MET A 49 -9.95 -7.02 -0.73
CA MET A 49 -8.79 -6.15 -0.71
C MET A 49 -9.15 -4.66 -0.82
N GLU A 50 -10.37 -4.34 -1.28
CA GLU A 50 -10.81 -2.97 -1.58
C GLU A 50 -10.56 -2.02 -0.41
N LYS A 51 -10.92 -2.43 0.81
CA LYS A 51 -10.73 -1.63 2.03
C LYS A 51 -9.28 -1.19 2.24
N TYR A 52 -8.30 -2.03 1.93
CA TYR A 52 -6.89 -1.69 2.14
C TYR A 52 -6.41 -0.64 1.14
N PHE A 53 -6.89 -0.71 -0.11
CA PHE A 53 -6.57 0.30 -1.10
C PHE A 53 -7.24 1.64 -0.76
N THR A 54 -8.49 1.62 -0.27
CA THR A 54 -9.18 2.81 0.22
C THR A 54 -8.44 3.44 1.41
N ASP A 55 -8.06 2.65 2.42
CA ASP A 55 -7.31 3.15 3.58
C ASP A 55 -5.98 3.79 3.18
N LEU A 56 -5.28 3.24 2.18
CA LEU A 56 -4.04 3.82 1.66
C LEU A 56 -4.27 5.09 0.85
N CYS A 57 -5.42 5.23 0.21
CA CYS A 57 -5.83 6.49 -0.43
C CYS A 57 -6.13 7.57 0.61
N ASP A 58 -6.91 7.22 1.63
CA ASP A 58 -7.29 8.13 2.72
C ASP A 58 -6.08 8.57 3.55
N ALA A 59 -5.08 7.70 3.69
CA ALA A 59 -3.80 8.03 4.30
C ALA A 59 -2.93 9.00 3.48
N GLY A 60 -3.27 9.25 2.20
CA GLY A 60 -2.52 10.16 1.33
C GLY A 60 -1.28 9.54 0.69
N LEU A 61 -1.13 8.21 0.68
CA LEU A 61 -0.03 7.53 -0.03
C LEU A 61 -0.25 7.58 -1.55
N MET A 62 -1.47 7.26 -1.98
CA MET A 62 -1.84 7.17 -3.39
C MET A 62 -3.24 7.75 -3.61
N ARG A 63 -3.59 7.97 -4.87
CA ARG A 63 -4.94 8.41 -5.27
C ARG A 63 -5.52 7.45 -6.27
N ASN A 64 -6.81 7.16 -6.11
CA ASN A 64 -7.59 6.53 -7.16
C ASN A 64 -7.82 7.56 -8.28
N ILE A 65 -7.47 7.20 -9.52
CA ILE A 65 -7.59 8.05 -10.70
C ILE A 65 -8.69 7.59 -11.66
N ALA A 66 -9.14 6.34 -11.54
CA ALA A 66 -10.22 5.76 -12.33
C ALA A 66 -10.64 4.41 -11.72
N GLN A 67 -11.84 3.95 -12.06
CA GLN A 67 -12.33 2.62 -11.72
C GLN A 67 -13.13 2.03 -12.87
N ASN A 68 -12.98 0.73 -13.11
CA ASN A 68 -13.78 -0.05 -14.04
C ASN A 68 -14.16 -1.37 -13.36
N PHE A 69 -15.43 -1.52 -12.99
CA PHE A 69 -15.90 -2.60 -12.11
C PHE A 69 -15.09 -2.66 -10.81
N THR A 70 -14.45 -3.79 -10.52
CA THR A 70 -13.60 -4.01 -9.34
C THR A 70 -12.15 -3.55 -9.56
N THR A 71 -11.74 -3.30 -10.81
CA THR A 71 -10.40 -2.79 -11.12
C THR A 71 -10.32 -1.30 -10.82
N GLN A 72 -9.46 -0.94 -9.88
CA GLN A 72 -9.16 0.44 -9.51
C GLN A 72 -7.78 0.82 -10.03
N TYR A 73 -7.66 2.01 -10.61
CA TYR A 73 -6.41 2.57 -11.11
C TYR A 73 -5.88 3.60 -10.13
N PHE A 74 -4.60 3.48 -9.79
CA PHE A 74 -3.93 4.33 -8.82
C PHE A 74 -2.72 5.04 -9.41
N LYS A 75 -2.39 6.18 -8.79
CA LYS A 75 -1.12 6.87 -8.91
C LYS A 75 -0.65 7.32 -7.53
N LEU A 76 0.66 7.39 -7.34
CA LEU A 76 1.22 8.01 -6.14
C LEU A 76 1.01 9.53 -6.17
N PHE A 77 0.93 10.13 -4.98
CA PHE A 77 1.03 11.58 -4.85
C PHE A 77 2.46 12.07 -5.03
N ASP A 78 3.41 11.35 -4.45
CA ASP A 78 4.85 11.57 -4.54
C ASP A 78 5.58 10.22 -4.35
N ASP A 79 6.90 10.19 -4.51
CA ASP A 79 7.69 9.00 -4.22
C ASP A 79 7.58 8.57 -2.74
N VAL A 80 7.81 7.28 -2.54
CA VAL A 80 7.77 6.56 -1.27
C VAL A 80 9.19 6.36 -0.79
N GLU A 81 9.43 6.64 0.48
CA GLU A 81 10.72 6.42 1.11
C GLU A 81 10.63 5.37 2.22
N LYS A 82 11.76 4.71 2.49
CA LYS A 82 11.87 3.79 3.62
C LYS A 82 12.19 4.59 4.87
N VAL A 83 11.32 4.51 5.87
CA VAL A 83 11.51 5.17 7.16
C VAL A 83 11.59 4.11 8.26
N LYS A 84 12.51 4.30 9.20
CA LYS A 84 12.62 3.49 10.40
C LYS A 84 11.87 4.16 11.55
N CYS A 85 10.93 3.44 12.16
CA CYS A 85 10.20 3.93 13.31
C CYS A 85 11.05 3.86 14.59
N ASN A 86 11.15 4.96 15.33
CA ASN A 86 11.91 5.00 16.60
C ASN A 86 11.25 4.19 17.73
N SER A 87 9.92 3.97 17.68
CA SER A 87 9.19 3.25 18.74
C SER A 87 9.25 1.73 18.60
N CYS A 88 9.09 1.20 17.40
CA CYS A 88 9.08 -0.25 17.16
C CYS A 88 10.29 -0.76 16.37
N ASN A 89 11.20 0.12 15.96
CA ASN A 89 12.36 -0.18 15.10
C ASN A 89 12.02 -0.82 13.74
N ALA A 90 10.73 -0.88 13.38
CA ALA A 90 10.31 -1.41 12.08
C ALA A 90 10.66 -0.42 10.96
N GLU A 91 11.10 -0.96 9.83
CA GLU A 91 11.26 -0.22 8.60
C GLU A 91 9.98 -0.37 7.77
N SER A 92 9.46 0.75 7.26
CA SER A 92 8.23 0.74 6.47
C SER A 92 8.28 1.79 5.37
N PRO A 93 7.74 1.48 4.18
CA PRO A 93 7.60 2.48 3.13
C PRO A 93 6.48 3.48 3.48
N ILE A 94 6.82 4.77 3.43
CA ILE A 94 5.92 5.89 3.71
C ILE A 94 6.08 6.91 2.58
N GLY A 95 4.96 7.36 2.00
CA GLY A 95 4.90 8.44 1.03
C GLY A 95 5.34 9.77 1.66
N LYS A 96 5.97 10.64 0.88
CA LYS A 96 6.36 11.97 1.39
C LYS A 96 5.16 12.87 1.73
N SER A 97 4.02 12.59 1.11
CA SER A 97 2.78 13.36 1.24
C SER A 97 1.83 12.85 2.34
N GLU A 98 2.08 11.67 2.92
CA GLU A 98 1.25 11.14 4.01
C GLU A 98 1.74 11.60 5.39
N SER A 99 0.86 11.51 6.39
CA SER A 99 1.22 11.76 7.78
C SER A 99 2.35 10.83 8.21
N ARG A 100 3.41 11.36 8.84
CA ARG A 100 4.58 10.61 9.35
C ARG A 100 4.23 9.75 10.57
N VAL A 101 3.41 8.74 10.35
CA VAL A 101 2.91 7.82 11.36
C VAL A 101 3.30 6.40 10.95
N CYS A 102 3.85 5.63 11.88
CA CYS A 102 4.27 4.26 11.64
C CYS A 102 3.06 3.38 11.27
N PRO A 103 3.08 2.71 10.11
CA PRO A 103 2.00 1.81 9.72
C PRO A 103 1.80 0.65 10.71
N SER A 104 2.88 0.18 11.35
CA SER A 104 2.86 -0.97 12.28
C SER A 104 2.41 -0.61 13.70
N CYS A 105 2.95 0.45 14.31
CA CYS A 105 2.68 0.76 15.73
C CYS A 105 1.85 2.04 15.94
N LYS A 106 1.51 2.76 14.87
CA LYS A 106 0.75 4.03 14.90
C LYS A 106 1.42 5.16 15.69
N ALA A 107 2.70 5.03 16.06
CA ALA A 107 3.48 6.11 16.65
C ALA A 107 3.94 7.12 15.59
N ALA A 108 4.17 8.37 15.98
CA ALA A 108 4.82 9.35 15.11
C ALA A 108 6.26 8.93 14.81
N ILE A 109 6.73 9.21 13.58
CA ILE A 109 8.10 8.91 13.14
C ILE A 109 8.90 10.20 12.97
#